data_AF-A0A7X3UXG0-F1
#
_entry.id   AF-A0A7X3UXG0-F1
#
_cell.length_a   1.000
_cell.length_b   1.000
_cell.length_c   1.000
_cell.angle_alpha   90.00
_cell.angle_beta   90.00
_cell.angle_gamma   90.00
#
_symmetry.space_group_name_H-M   'P 1'
#
loop_
_entity.id
_entity.type
_entity.pdbx_description
1 polymer ?
#
loop_
_entity_poly.entity_id
_entity_poly.type
_entity_poly.pdbx_seq_one_letter_code
_entity_poly.pdbx_strand_id
1 'polypeptide(L)'
;MAPGDSTPSPVEVRALEPYRIWLRYDDGVEGEVDLSNVAGKGVFAAWEDHSFFAGVHLGPAGSIAWSDRIDMCGDALYLKITGMTPEELFPGLRDLADA
;
A
#
# COMPACT_ATOMS: atom_id res chain seq x y z
N MET A 1 6.25 -1.03 25.31
CA MET A 1 6.16 -0.90 23.84
C MET A 1 6.96 0.33 23.47
N ALA A 2 8.12 0.19 22.82
CA ALA A 2 8.97 1.33 22.50
C ALA A 2 8.51 1.96 21.18
N PRO A 3 8.47 3.29 21.06
CA PRO A 3 8.27 3.96 19.77
C PRO A 3 9.55 3.77 18.94
N GLY A 4 9.47 3.01 17.83
CA GLY A 4 10.61 2.80 16.91
C GLY A 4 10.69 1.45 16.21
N ASP A 5 9.85 0.47 16.56
CA ASP A 5 9.90 -0.91 16.03
C ASP A 5 8.68 -1.29 15.15
N SER A 6 7.85 -0.30 14.76
CA SER A 6 6.64 -0.55 13.98
C SER A 6 6.73 0.20 12.65
N THR A 7 6.50 -0.51 11.55
CA THR A 7 6.45 0.11 10.23
C THR A 7 5.29 1.09 10.16
N PRO A 8 5.44 2.20 9.39
CA PRO A 8 4.37 3.16 9.19
C PRO A 8 3.10 2.48 8.70
N SER A 9 1.98 2.80 9.33
CA SER A 9 0.68 2.20 9.01
C SER A 9 -0.18 3.18 8.19
N PRO A 10 -0.87 2.73 7.13
CA PRO A 10 -1.75 3.62 6.38
C PRO A 10 -2.97 4.00 7.23
N VAL A 11 -3.26 5.31 7.28
CA VAL A 11 -4.36 5.89 8.06
C VAL A 11 -5.43 6.49 7.17
N GLU A 12 -5.15 6.67 5.88
CA GLU A 12 -6.11 7.18 4.91
C GLU A 12 -5.80 6.70 3.51
N VAL A 13 -6.84 6.42 2.73
CA VAL A 13 -6.75 6.09 1.31
C VAL A 13 -7.90 6.73 0.53
N ARG A 14 -7.61 7.18 -0.69
CA ARG A 14 -8.60 7.72 -1.62
C ARG A 14 -8.27 7.25 -3.03
N ALA A 15 -9.30 6.88 -3.79
CA ALA A 15 -9.13 6.63 -5.21
C ALA A 15 -8.96 7.95 -5.96
N LEU A 16 -8.08 7.93 -6.97
CA LEU A 16 -7.86 8.99 -7.93
C LEU A 16 -8.01 8.39 -9.33
N GLU A 17 -8.82 8.99 -10.19
CA GLU A 17 -9.03 8.46 -11.53
C GLU A 17 -7.98 8.95 -12.55
N PRO A 18 -7.56 8.10 -13.51
CA PRO A 18 -7.75 6.64 -13.57
C PRO A 18 -6.63 5.86 -12.85
N TYR A 19 -6.98 4.75 -12.18
CA TYR A 19 -6.07 3.75 -11.57
C TYR A 19 -5.00 4.28 -10.61
N ARG A 20 -5.24 5.44 -10.01
CA ARG A 20 -4.37 6.02 -9.00
C ARG A 20 -5.03 5.94 -7.64
N ILE A 21 -4.22 5.89 -6.61
CA ILE A 21 -4.68 6.07 -5.25
C ILE A 21 -3.80 7.10 -4.57
N TRP A 22 -4.39 7.87 -3.69
CA TRP A 22 -3.66 8.69 -2.73
C TRP A 22 -3.70 8.00 -1.37
N LEU A 23 -2.57 8.00 -0.68
CA LEU A 23 -2.38 7.38 0.63
C LEU A 23 -1.76 8.37 1.61
N ARG A 24 -2.10 8.22 2.88
CA ARG A 24 -1.43 8.87 4.01
C ARG A 24 -1.16 7.88 5.12
N TYR A 25 0.02 7.99 5.72
CA TYR A 25 0.52 7.15 6.80
C TYR A 25 0.53 7.91 8.13
N ASP A 26 0.62 7.17 9.23
CA ASP A 26 0.62 7.70 10.59
C ASP A 26 1.86 8.54 10.94
N ASP A 27 2.97 8.32 10.25
CA ASP A 27 4.19 9.13 10.32
C ASP A 27 4.11 10.45 9.54
N GLY A 28 3.02 10.69 8.82
CA GLY A 28 2.76 11.88 8.03
C GLY A 28 3.21 11.80 6.57
N VAL A 29 3.80 10.69 6.12
CA VAL A 29 4.08 10.48 4.70
C VAL A 29 2.76 10.35 3.94
N GLU A 30 2.67 11.06 2.82
CA GLU A 30 1.54 10.98 1.90
C GLU A 30 2.02 11.00 0.45
N GLY A 31 1.27 10.36 -0.43
CA GLY A 31 1.64 10.30 -1.84
C GLY A 31 0.64 9.57 -2.73
N GLU A 32 0.80 9.78 -4.03
CA GLU A 32 0.02 9.12 -5.06
C GLU A 32 0.76 7.89 -5.60
N VAL A 33 0.03 6.79 -5.79
CA VAL A 33 0.55 5.57 -6.41
C VAL A 33 -0.23 5.27 -7.69
N ASP A 34 0.50 5.18 -8.80
CA ASP A 34 -0.03 4.75 -10.09
C ASP A 34 -0.05 3.22 -10.19
N LEU A 35 -1.23 2.63 -10.35
CA LEU A 35 -1.48 1.18 -10.44
C LEU A 35 -1.82 0.72 -11.86
N SER A 36 -1.72 1.61 -12.86
CA SER A 36 -2.05 1.31 -14.26
C SER A 36 -1.22 0.17 -14.87
N ASN A 37 -0.04 -0.11 -14.30
CA ASN A 37 0.84 -1.18 -14.77
C ASN A 37 0.27 -2.60 -14.52
N VAL A 38 -0.61 -2.76 -13.53
CA VAL A 38 -1.25 -4.03 -13.15
C VAL A 38 -2.75 -4.05 -13.39
N ALA A 39 -3.39 -2.88 -13.57
CA ALA A 39 -4.80 -2.78 -13.93
C ALA A 39 -5.14 -3.62 -15.18
N GLY A 40 -6.33 -4.25 -15.19
CA GLY A 40 -6.77 -5.11 -16.29
C GLY A 40 -6.15 -6.51 -16.31
N LYS A 41 -5.25 -6.86 -15.37
CA LYS A 41 -4.56 -8.14 -15.35
C LYS A 41 -5.01 -9.01 -14.18
N GLY A 42 -5.40 -10.26 -14.47
CA GLY A 42 -5.77 -11.24 -13.44
C GLY A 42 -6.88 -10.72 -12.53
N VAL A 43 -6.68 -10.79 -11.21
CA VAL A 43 -7.64 -10.30 -10.21
C VAL A 43 -7.89 -8.79 -10.32
N PHE A 44 -6.93 -8.01 -10.83
CA PHE A 44 -7.04 -6.57 -11.02
C PHE A 44 -7.86 -6.16 -12.26
N ALA A 45 -8.37 -7.11 -13.05
CA ALA A 45 -9.36 -6.82 -14.08
C ALA A 45 -10.64 -6.20 -13.50
N ALA A 46 -10.95 -6.48 -12.22
CA ALA A 46 -12.09 -5.86 -11.53
C ALA A 46 -12.01 -4.32 -11.46
N TRP A 47 -10.82 -3.73 -11.59
CA TRP A 47 -10.65 -2.28 -11.57
C TRP A 47 -11.11 -1.58 -12.86
N GLU A 48 -11.39 -2.32 -13.93
CA GLU A 48 -12.03 -1.74 -15.13
C GLU A 48 -13.44 -1.18 -14.81
N ASP A 49 -14.10 -1.70 -13.77
CA ASP A 49 -15.23 -1.02 -13.15
C ASP A 49 -14.72 0.10 -12.24
N HIS A 50 -14.87 1.34 -12.71
CA HIS A 50 -14.45 2.54 -11.97
C HIS A 50 -15.16 2.67 -10.62
N SER A 51 -16.42 2.20 -10.51
CA SER A 51 -17.16 2.25 -9.24
C SER A 51 -16.58 1.26 -8.24
N PHE A 52 -16.16 0.09 -8.73
CA PHE A 52 -15.43 -0.88 -7.92
C PHE A 52 -14.09 -0.29 -7.48
N PHE A 53 -13.31 0.30 -8.39
CA PHE A 53 -12.02 0.93 -8.08
C PHE A 53 -12.16 2.11 -7.09
N ALA A 54 -13.21 2.91 -7.19
CA ALA A 54 -13.49 4.00 -6.26
C ALA A 54 -13.79 3.52 -4.83
N GLY A 55 -14.18 2.24 -4.66
CA GLY A 55 -14.46 1.60 -3.37
C GLY A 55 -13.24 1.22 -2.54
N VAL A 56 -12.06 1.77 -2.84
CA VAL A 56 -10.83 1.52 -2.07
C VAL A 56 -11.00 1.95 -0.60
N HIS A 57 -10.51 1.13 0.31
CA HIS A 57 -10.58 1.36 1.76
C HIS A 57 -9.41 0.69 2.50
N LEU A 58 -9.23 1.03 3.77
CA LEU A 58 -8.26 0.35 4.63
C LEU A 58 -8.82 -1.01 5.03
N GLY A 59 -8.09 -2.06 4.70
CA GLY A 59 -8.35 -3.43 5.10
C GLY A 59 -7.73 -3.79 6.44
N PRO A 60 -7.92 -5.06 6.89
CA PRO A 60 -7.30 -5.57 8.11
C PRO A 60 -5.78 -5.44 8.07
N ALA A 61 -5.17 -5.20 9.23
CA ALA A 61 -3.71 -5.10 9.37
C ALA A 61 -3.03 -4.08 8.43
N GLY A 62 -3.74 -3.02 8.01
CA GLY A 62 -3.17 -1.94 7.21
C GLY A 62 -3.01 -2.26 5.73
N SER A 63 -3.74 -3.24 5.18
CA SER A 63 -3.81 -3.43 3.73
C SER A 63 -4.68 -2.35 3.07
N ILE A 64 -4.46 -2.12 1.78
CA ILE A 64 -5.30 -1.26 0.94
C ILE A 64 -6.19 -2.16 0.10
N ALA A 65 -7.48 -2.20 0.41
CA ALA A 65 -8.41 -3.20 -0.09
C ALA A 65 -9.51 -2.59 -0.97
N TRP A 66 -9.97 -3.40 -1.91
CA TRP A 66 -11.19 -3.18 -2.70
C TRP A 66 -12.24 -4.27 -2.41
N SER A 67 -11.80 -5.43 -1.93
CA SER A 67 -12.65 -6.53 -1.46
C SER A 67 -11.81 -7.55 -0.67
N ASP A 68 -12.45 -8.58 -0.11
CA ASP A 68 -11.78 -9.71 0.56
C ASP A 68 -10.76 -10.46 -0.32
N ARG A 69 -10.79 -10.25 -1.64
CA ARG A 69 -9.91 -10.93 -2.60
C ARG A 69 -8.92 -10.01 -3.32
N ILE A 70 -9.08 -8.70 -3.14
CA ILE A 70 -8.29 -7.71 -3.87
C ILE A 70 -7.82 -6.68 -2.86
N ASP A 71 -6.57 -6.84 -2.44
CA ASP A 71 -5.85 -5.93 -1.59
C ASP A 71 -4.39 -5.77 -2.04
N MET A 72 -3.78 -4.70 -1.55
CA MET A 72 -2.37 -4.40 -1.72
C MET A 72 -1.74 -4.16 -0.35
N CYS A 73 -0.50 -4.62 -0.19
CA CYS A 73 0.25 -4.43 1.04
C CYS A 73 0.57 -2.94 1.25
N GLY A 74 0.23 -2.41 2.42
CA GLY A 74 0.52 -1.02 2.80
C GLY A 74 2.02 -0.70 2.76
N ASP A 75 2.87 -1.63 3.19
CA ASP A 75 4.33 -1.45 3.17
C ASP A 75 4.88 -1.33 1.74
N ALA A 76 4.36 -2.13 0.80
CA ALA A 76 4.79 -2.09 -0.59
C ALA A 76 4.43 -0.75 -1.27
N LEU A 77 3.29 -0.18 -0.91
CA LEU A 77 2.86 1.14 -1.39
C LEU A 77 3.67 2.26 -0.72
N TYR A 78 4.00 2.10 0.55
CA TYR A 78 4.86 3.04 1.29
C TYR A 78 6.24 3.14 0.64
N LEU A 79 6.88 2.01 0.35
CA LEU A 79 8.17 1.98 -0.38
C LEU A 79 8.08 2.67 -1.75
N LYS A 80 6.94 2.53 -2.43
CA LYS A 80 6.72 3.17 -3.74
C LYS A 80 6.54 4.69 -3.63
N ILE A 81 5.96 5.18 -2.53
CA ILE A 81 5.80 6.61 -2.25
C ILE A 81 7.14 7.24 -1.85
N THR A 82 7.87 6.60 -0.93
CA THR A 82 9.09 7.16 -0.35
C THR A 82 10.34 6.90 -1.19
N GLY A 83 10.32 5.86 -2.03
CA GLY A 83 11.51 5.38 -2.74
C GLY A 83 12.54 4.69 -1.84
N MET A 84 12.18 4.42 -0.56
CA MET A 84 13.02 3.69 0.38
C MET A 84 13.25 2.26 -0.09
N THR A 85 14.33 1.64 0.40
CA THR A 85 14.56 0.22 0.22
C THR A 85 13.87 -0.61 1.31
N PRO A 86 13.58 -1.90 1.06
CA PRO A 86 13.03 -2.78 2.08
C PRO A 86 13.89 -2.87 3.34
N GLU A 87 15.21 -2.76 3.24
CA GLU A 87 16.12 -2.79 4.40
C GLU A 87 16.02 -1.52 5.26
N GLU A 88 15.67 -0.38 4.66
CA GLU A 88 15.43 0.87 5.40
C GLU A 88 14.10 0.81 6.15
N LEU A 89 13.08 0.18 5.55
CA LEU A 89 11.76 0.00 6.18
C LEU A 89 11.74 -1.14 7.21
N PHE A 90 12.51 -2.21 6.97
CA PHE A 90 12.61 -3.39 7.82
C PHE A 90 14.07 -3.63 8.22
N PRO A 91 14.62 -2.89 9.19
CA PRO A 91 16.02 -3.00 9.59
C PRO A 91 16.42 -4.43 10.02
N GLY A 92 15.49 -5.18 10.62
CA GLY A 92 15.69 -6.57 11.05
C GLY A 92 15.72 -7.62 9.93
N LEU A 93 15.48 -7.24 8.66
CA LEU A 93 15.60 -8.16 7.52
C LEU A 93 17.07 -8.57 7.28
N ARG A 94 18.02 -7.68 7.61
CA ARG A 94 19.46 -7.96 7.50
C ARG A 94 19.91 -9.09 8.42
N ASP A 95 19.39 -9.13 9.64
CA ASP A 95 19.79 -10.13 10.64
C ASP A 95 19.30 -11.56 10.31
N LEU A 96 18.28 -11.70 9.46
CA LEU A 96 17.76 -13.00 8.98
C LEU A 96 18.54 -13.56 7.79
N ALA A 97 19.24 -12.72 7.03
CA ALA A 97 20.02 -13.14 5.87
C ALA A 97 21.42 -13.68 6.26
N ASP A 98 21.89 -13.34 7.46
CA ASP A 98 23.19 -13.72 8.01
C ASP A 98 23.13 -14.89 9.02
N ALA A 99 21.96 -15.52 9.19
CA ALA A 99 21.70 -16.67 10.09
C ALA A 99 21.46 -17.98 9.31
#